data_AF-A0A8T2F394-F1
#
_entry.id   AF-A0A8T2F394-F1
#
_cell.length_a   1.000
_cell.length_b   1.000
_cell.length_c   1.000
_cell.angle_alpha   90.00
_cell.angle_beta   90.00
_cell.angle_gamma   90.00
#
_symmetry.space_group_name_H-M   'P 1'
#
loop_
_entity.id
_entity.type
_entity.pdbx_description
1 polymer ?
#
loop_
_entity_poly.entity_id
_entity_poly.type
_entity_poly.pdbx_seq_one_letter_code
_entity_poly.pdbx_strand_id
1 'polypeptide(L)'
;MDVIKTQQISARTIEKVIVHPLVLLSIVDHYNRVAKDTSKRVVGVLLGSSSRGTVDVTNSYAVPFEEDDKDTSIWFLDHNYHESMFHMFKRINAKEHIVGWYSTGPKLRENDLDVHALFNGYVPNPVLVIIDVQPKELGIPTKAYYAVEEVKENATQKSQQVFVHVPTEIAAHEVEEIGVEHLLRDVKDTTISTLATEVTAKLTALKGLDARLREIRTYLDLVIEGKLPLNHEILYHLQDVFNLLPNLNVNELVKAFAVKTNDMMLVIYLSSLIRSVIALHSLINNKLLNKEHEKAEDSKPVDIPLITES
;
A
#
# COMPACT_ATOMS: atom_id res chain seq x y z
N MET A 1 48.17 -2.90 -20.16
CA MET A 1 48.13 -3.78 -18.97
C MET A 1 46.88 -3.38 -18.21
N ASP A 2 45.77 -3.93 -18.67
CA ASP A 2 44.44 -3.69 -18.17
C ASP A 2 44.27 -4.42 -16.84
N VAL A 3 44.25 -3.65 -15.76
CA VAL A 3 43.85 -4.16 -14.46
C VAL A 3 42.33 -4.13 -14.44
N ILE A 4 41.76 -5.29 -14.80
CA ILE A 4 40.37 -5.67 -14.57
C ILE A 4 40.09 -5.43 -13.08
N LYS A 5 39.53 -4.25 -12.77
CA LYS A 5 38.77 -4.07 -11.55
C LYS A 5 37.52 -4.91 -11.74
N THR A 6 37.59 -6.12 -11.21
CA THR A 6 36.46 -7.00 -10.94
C THR A 6 35.28 -6.13 -10.55
N GLN A 7 34.28 -6.07 -11.42
CA GLN A 7 32.93 -5.66 -11.07
C GLN A 7 32.52 -6.54 -9.90
N GLN A 8 32.69 -6.05 -8.68
CA GLN A 8 31.78 -6.40 -7.60
C GLN A 8 30.40 -6.14 -8.18
N ILE A 9 29.64 -7.21 -8.33
CA ILE A 9 28.22 -7.16 -8.61
C ILE A 9 27.64 -6.35 -7.45
N SER A 10 27.54 -5.05 -7.63
CA SER A 10 26.80 -4.16 -6.76
C SER A 10 25.40 -4.75 -6.71
N ALA A 11 25.07 -5.35 -5.57
CA ALA A 11 23.73 -5.79 -5.22
C ALA A 11 22.75 -4.77 -5.77
N ARG A 12 21.94 -5.16 -6.76
CA ARG A 12 20.98 -4.23 -7.38
C ARG A 12 20.07 -3.73 -6.26
N THR A 13 20.06 -2.42 -6.07
CA THR A 13 19.20 -1.75 -5.10
C THR A 13 17.74 -2.05 -5.46
N ILE A 14 16.97 -2.47 -4.47
CA ILE A 14 15.54 -2.73 -4.65
C ILE A 14 14.86 -1.37 -4.56
N GLU A 15 14.27 -0.92 -5.67
CA GLU A 15 13.59 0.37 -5.75
C GLU A 15 12.16 0.27 -5.24
N LYS A 16 11.53 -0.89 -5.43
CA LYS A 16 10.10 -1.08 -5.18
C LYS A 16 9.75 -2.53 -4.87
N VAL A 17 8.79 -2.71 -3.98
CA VAL A 17 8.22 -4.03 -3.65
C VAL A 17 6.72 -4.03 -3.97
N ILE A 18 6.31 -4.95 -4.81
CA ILE A 18 4.91 -5.17 -5.19
C ILE A 18 4.39 -6.38 -4.42
N VAL A 19 3.37 -6.18 -3.59
CA VAL A 19 2.75 -7.25 -2.81
C VAL A 19 1.38 -7.56 -3.39
N HIS A 20 1.16 -8.81 -3.77
CA HIS A 20 -0.14 -9.26 -4.25
C HIS A 20 -1.16 -9.42 -3.11
N PRO A 21 -2.46 -9.14 -3.33
CA PRO A 21 -3.51 -9.32 -2.31
C PRO A 21 -3.61 -10.76 -1.77
N LEU A 22 -3.28 -11.76 -2.59
CA LEU A 22 -3.28 -13.17 -2.18
C LEU A 22 -2.31 -13.44 -1.01
N VAL A 23 -1.14 -12.81 -1.04
CA VAL A 23 -0.12 -12.90 0.02
C VAL A 23 -0.66 -12.30 1.32
N LEU A 24 -1.31 -11.13 1.24
CA LEU A 24 -1.93 -10.50 2.42
C LEU A 24 -2.99 -11.41 3.05
N LEU A 25 -3.85 -12.01 2.22
CA LEU A 25 -4.88 -12.94 2.70
C LEU A 25 -4.27 -14.19 3.33
N SER A 26 -3.22 -14.76 2.71
CA SER A 26 -2.49 -15.92 3.23
C SER A 26 -1.86 -15.64 4.61
N ILE A 27 -1.28 -14.46 4.78
CA ILE A 27 -0.62 -14.06 6.02
C ILE A 27 -1.64 -13.80 7.13
N VAL A 28 -2.78 -13.19 6.81
CA VAL A 28 -3.89 -13.01 7.75
C VAL A 28 -4.51 -14.35 8.15
N ASP A 29 -4.67 -15.30 7.22
CA ASP A 29 -5.11 -16.67 7.54
C ASP A 29 -4.12 -17.37 8.46
N HIS A 30 -2.83 -17.27 8.16
CA HIS A 30 -1.76 -17.84 8.99
C HIS A 30 -1.79 -17.26 10.41
N TYR A 31 -1.90 -15.93 10.55
CA TYR A 31 -2.06 -15.29 11.84
C TYR A 31 -3.30 -15.80 12.59
N ASN A 32 -4.44 -15.96 11.91
CA ASN A 32 -5.67 -16.46 12.52
C ASN A 32 -5.60 -17.92 12.98
N ARG A 33 -4.73 -18.75 12.38
CA ARG A 33 -4.53 -20.15 12.80
C ARG A 33 -3.66 -20.29 14.03
N VAL A 34 -2.64 -19.44 14.15
CA VAL A 34 -1.58 -19.57 15.18
C VAL A 34 -1.81 -18.63 16.36
N ALA A 35 -2.25 -17.40 16.10
CA ALA A 35 -2.21 -16.28 17.05
C ALA A 35 -3.58 -15.87 17.59
N LYS A 36 -4.66 -16.65 17.35
CA LYS A 36 -5.98 -16.36 17.95
C LYS A 36 -5.96 -16.39 19.49
N ASP A 37 -5.12 -17.24 20.07
CA ASP A 37 -5.00 -17.41 21.51
C ASP A 37 -3.67 -16.87 22.09
N THR A 38 -2.77 -16.35 21.26
CA THR A 38 -1.47 -15.83 21.71
C THR A 38 -1.04 -14.60 20.91
N SER A 39 -0.58 -13.53 21.56
CA SER A 39 -0.01 -12.34 20.91
C SER A 39 1.37 -12.56 20.27
N LYS A 40 1.66 -13.79 19.86
CA LYS A 40 2.92 -14.14 19.19
C LYS A 40 2.90 -13.63 17.76
N ARG A 41 4.05 -13.11 17.32
CA ARG A 41 4.26 -12.78 15.92
C ARG A 41 4.42 -14.04 15.10
N VAL A 42 4.07 -13.92 13.84
CA VAL A 42 4.09 -15.00 12.88
C VAL A 42 5.07 -14.65 11.77
N VAL A 43 5.96 -15.58 11.47
CA VAL A 43 6.99 -15.43 10.44
C VAL A 43 6.73 -16.44 9.32
N GLY A 44 7.04 -16.04 8.10
CA GLY A 44 7.03 -16.96 6.98
C GLY A 44 7.86 -16.45 5.82
N VAL A 45 7.90 -17.24 4.76
CA VAL A 45 8.77 -17.01 3.61
C VAL A 45 7.94 -16.42 2.48
N LEU A 46 8.53 -15.44 1.80
CA LEU A 46 7.97 -14.80 0.61
C LEU A 46 8.57 -15.43 -0.63
N LEU A 47 7.67 -15.82 -1.53
CA LEU A 47 7.97 -16.35 -2.84
C LEU A 47 7.55 -15.33 -3.90
N GLY A 48 8.33 -15.27 -4.97
CA GLY A 48 8.06 -14.33 -6.04
C GLY A 48 9.16 -14.33 -7.08
N SER A 49 9.23 -13.22 -7.80
CA SER A 49 10.29 -12.98 -8.78
C SER A 49 10.88 -11.59 -8.60
N SER A 50 12.20 -11.49 -8.72
CA SER A 50 12.88 -10.20 -8.76
C SER A 50 13.22 -9.83 -10.20
N SER A 51 12.68 -8.72 -10.71
CA SER A 51 12.91 -8.24 -12.06
C SER A 51 13.28 -6.75 -12.04
N ARG A 52 14.42 -6.40 -12.63
CA ARG A 52 14.86 -5.02 -12.90
C ARG A 52 14.77 -4.05 -11.69
N GLY A 53 15.05 -4.51 -10.47
CA GLY A 53 15.02 -3.67 -9.26
C GLY A 53 13.65 -3.61 -8.57
N THR A 54 12.63 -4.23 -9.14
CA THR A 54 11.33 -4.47 -8.53
C THR A 54 11.25 -5.90 -8.03
N VAL A 55 10.73 -6.08 -6.83
CA VAL A 55 10.43 -7.41 -6.25
C VAL A 55 8.93 -7.63 -6.28
N ASP A 56 8.49 -8.60 -7.08
CA ASP A 56 7.10 -9.00 -7.18
C ASP A 56 6.86 -10.19 -6.26
N VAL A 57 6.03 -9.99 -5.24
CA VAL A 57 5.68 -11.00 -4.23
C VAL A 57 4.34 -11.60 -4.62
N THR A 58 4.38 -12.81 -5.19
CA THR A 58 3.20 -13.51 -5.72
C THR A 58 2.59 -14.45 -4.69
N ASN A 59 3.44 -15.12 -3.90
CA ASN A 59 3.00 -16.18 -3.00
C ASN A 59 3.79 -16.16 -1.69
N SER A 60 3.27 -16.85 -0.68
CA SER A 60 3.91 -16.95 0.62
C SER A 60 3.54 -18.26 1.28
N TYR A 61 4.41 -18.75 2.16
CA TYR A 61 4.05 -19.85 3.04
C TYR A 61 4.53 -19.60 4.46
N ALA A 62 3.77 -20.18 5.38
CA ALA A 62 4.04 -20.21 6.80
C ALA A 62 5.26 -21.08 7.11
N VAL A 63 6.13 -20.64 8.02
CA VAL A 63 7.14 -21.51 8.63
C VAL A 63 6.88 -21.54 10.14
N PRO A 64 6.89 -22.71 10.79
CA PRO A 64 6.83 -22.78 12.24
C PRO A 64 7.96 -21.95 12.84
N PHE A 65 7.59 -20.91 13.56
CA PHE A 65 8.49 -19.98 14.20
C PHE A 65 8.09 -19.84 15.66
N GLU A 66 9.04 -20.11 16.55
CA GLU A 66 8.85 -19.92 17.98
C GLU A 66 9.89 -18.93 18.51
N GLU A 67 9.41 -17.99 19.30
CA GLU A 67 10.22 -17.02 20.03
C GLU A 67 9.88 -17.14 21.50
N ASP A 68 10.89 -17.06 22.36
CA ASP A 68 10.65 -17.00 23.80
C ASP A 68 10.15 -15.60 24.18
N ASP A 69 9.14 -15.56 25.05
CA ASP A 69 8.57 -14.30 25.54
C ASP A 69 9.50 -13.60 26.55
N LYS A 70 10.42 -14.34 27.17
CA LYS A 70 11.34 -13.82 28.20
C LYS A 70 12.67 -13.36 27.63
N ASP A 71 13.28 -14.16 26.76
CA ASP A 71 14.53 -13.83 26.08
C ASP A 71 14.28 -13.65 24.60
N THR A 72 14.17 -12.39 24.18
CA THR A 72 13.90 -12.03 22.79
C THR A 72 14.96 -12.64 21.86
N SER A 73 16.23 -12.73 22.24
CA SER A 73 17.30 -13.27 21.38
C SER A 73 17.19 -14.76 21.04
N ILE A 74 16.34 -15.54 21.72
CA ILE A 74 16.19 -16.98 21.46
C ILE A 74 14.99 -17.19 20.55
N TRP A 75 15.27 -17.55 19.30
CA TRP A 75 14.25 -17.89 18.31
C TRP A 75 14.60 -19.19 17.59
N PHE A 76 13.57 -19.92 17.18
CA PHE A 76 13.69 -21.18 16.46
C PHE A 76 12.90 -21.10 15.15
N LEU A 77 13.58 -21.46 14.06
CA LEU A 77 13.00 -21.61 12.73
C LEU A 77 13.29 -23.03 12.22
N ASP A 78 12.26 -23.76 11.81
CA ASP A 78 12.43 -25.08 11.22
C ASP A 78 12.94 -24.99 9.77
N HIS A 79 14.24 -25.25 9.60
CA HIS A 79 14.91 -25.25 8.30
C HIS A 79 14.52 -26.45 7.42
N ASN A 80 14.23 -27.61 8.03
CA ASN A 80 13.88 -28.82 7.30
C ASN A 80 12.48 -28.66 6.67
N TYR A 81 11.56 -28.05 7.41
CA TYR A 81 10.26 -27.68 6.88
C TYR A 81 10.39 -26.65 5.73
N HIS A 82 11.22 -25.62 5.91
CA HIS A 82 11.49 -24.61 4.90
C HIS A 82 12.00 -25.24 3.58
N GLU A 83 13.01 -26.10 3.65
CA GLU A 83 13.61 -26.73 2.47
C GLU A 83 12.62 -27.67 1.76
N SER A 84 11.89 -28.48 2.53
CA SER A 84 10.87 -29.40 1.99
C SER A 84 9.74 -28.65 1.28
N MET A 85 9.24 -27.57 1.88
CA MET A 85 8.20 -26.72 1.29
C MET A 85 8.71 -25.98 0.06
N PHE A 86 9.92 -25.41 0.13
CA PHE A 86 10.54 -24.75 -1.01
C PHE A 86 10.68 -25.71 -2.20
N HIS A 87 11.12 -26.94 -1.98
CA HIS A 87 11.19 -27.96 -3.03
C HIS A 87 9.82 -28.29 -3.62
N MET A 88 8.77 -28.37 -2.79
CA MET A 88 7.40 -28.60 -3.27
C MET A 88 6.90 -27.45 -4.16
N PHE A 89 7.06 -26.20 -3.70
CA PHE A 89 6.65 -25.02 -4.48
C PHE A 89 7.45 -24.88 -5.77
N LYS A 90 8.76 -25.13 -5.74
CA LYS A 90 9.62 -25.11 -6.93
C LYS A 90 9.23 -26.18 -7.97
N ARG A 91 8.68 -27.33 -7.53
CA ARG A 91 8.15 -28.37 -8.42
C ARG A 91 6.82 -27.97 -9.07
N ILE A 92 5.99 -27.21 -8.36
CA ILE A 92 4.70 -26.73 -8.88
C ILE A 92 4.91 -25.54 -9.83
N ASN A 93 5.77 -24.60 -9.44
CA ASN A 93 6.06 -23.40 -10.19
C ASN A 93 7.57 -23.11 -10.19
N ALA A 94 8.22 -23.36 -11.34
CA ALA A 94 9.66 -23.15 -11.49
C ALA A 94 10.06 -21.67 -11.60
N LYS A 95 9.09 -20.75 -11.81
CA LYS A 95 9.36 -19.31 -11.93
C LYS A 95 9.47 -18.63 -10.56
N GLU A 96 8.86 -19.20 -9.54
CA GLU A 96 8.90 -18.65 -8.19
C GLU A 96 10.20 -19.03 -7.49
N HIS A 97 10.88 -18.04 -6.95
CA HIS A 97 12.03 -18.20 -6.08
C HIS A 97 11.78 -17.48 -4.76
N ILE A 98 12.62 -17.76 -3.76
CA ILE A 98 12.58 -17.02 -2.50
C ILE A 98 13.01 -15.58 -2.80
N VAL A 99 12.20 -14.61 -2.36
CA VAL A 99 12.50 -13.17 -2.49
C VAL A 99 12.78 -12.54 -1.13
N GLY A 100 12.37 -13.20 -0.05
CA GLY A 100 12.53 -12.69 1.30
C GLY A 100 11.63 -13.40 2.28
N TRP A 101 11.28 -12.70 3.35
CA TRP A 101 10.44 -13.20 4.42
C TRP A 101 9.52 -12.10 4.94
N TYR A 102 8.44 -12.51 5.60
CA TYR A 102 7.50 -11.59 6.21
C TYR A 102 7.41 -11.82 7.71
N SER A 103 7.07 -10.76 8.43
CA SER A 103 6.76 -10.80 9.85
C SER A 103 5.44 -10.09 10.10
N THR A 104 4.57 -10.71 10.89
CA THR A 104 3.37 -10.04 11.39
C THR A 104 3.70 -9.35 12.71
N GLY A 105 3.62 -8.02 12.74
CA GLY A 105 3.94 -7.27 13.94
C GLY A 105 4.02 -5.77 13.69
N PRO A 106 3.58 -4.94 14.64
CA PRO A 106 3.52 -3.49 14.42
C PRO A 106 4.89 -2.81 14.45
N LYS A 107 5.93 -3.45 15.02
CA LYS A 107 7.28 -2.90 15.19
C LYS A 107 8.35 -3.97 14.92
N LEU A 108 9.47 -3.51 14.35
CA LEU A 108 10.69 -4.30 14.16
C LEU A 108 11.34 -4.63 15.51
N ARG A 109 11.92 -5.82 15.64
CA ARG A 109 12.73 -6.27 16.79
C ARG A 109 14.19 -6.46 16.38
N GLU A 110 15.11 -6.42 17.33
CA GLU A 110 16.54 -6.63 17.07
C GLU A 110 16.83 -8.02 16.46
N ASN A 111 16.08 -9.05 16.86
CA ASN A 111 16.17 -10.41 16.30
C ASN A 111 15.95 -10.47 14.80
N ASP A 112 15.23 -9.50 14.23
CA ASP A 112 14.92 -9.51 12.80
C ASP A 112 16.19 -9.38 11.97
N LEU A 113 17.25 -8.79 12.53
CA LEU A 113 18.56 -8.76 11.91
C LEU A 113 19.17 -10.17 11.78
N ASP A 114 19.11 -10.96 12.85
CA ASP A 114 19.65 -12.32 12.87
C ASP A 114 18.85 -13.26 11.97
N VAL A 115 17.53 -13.14 11.97
CA VAL A 115 16.64 -13.88 11.06
C VAL A 115 16.94 -13.48 9.61
N HIS A 116 17.16 -12.20 9.34
CA HIS A 116 17.49 -11.73 8.00
C HIS A 116 18.86 -12.23 7.51
N ALA A 117 19.85 -12.30 8.40
CA ALA A 117 21.16 -12.87 8.09
C ALA A 117 21.07 -14.35 7.67
N LEU A 118 20.14 -15.11 8.24
CA LEU A 118 19.88 -16.49 7.82
C LEU A 118 19.37 -16.56 6.37
N PHE A 119 18.43 -15.69 6.00
CA PHE A 119 17.90 -15.64 4.63
C PHE A 119 18.92 -15.16 3.59
N ASN A 120 19.95 -14.44 4.02
CA ASN A 120 21.05 -14.01 3.15
C ASN A 120 21.85 -15.20 2.58
N GLY A 121 21.81 -16.37 3.25
CA GLY A 121 22.39 -17.61 2.74
C GLY A 121 21.65 -18.19 1.53
N TYR A 122 20.35 -17.87 1.37
CA TYR A 122 19.51 -18.38 0.28
C TYR A 122 19.40 -17.40 -0.89
N VAL A 123 19.37 -16.10 -0.61
CA VAL A 123 19.13 -15.04 -1.59
C VAL A 123 20.11 -13.89 -1.31
N PRO A 124 20.78 -13.33 -2.33
CA PRO A 124 21.77 -12.27 -2.12
C PRO A 124 21.19 -10.97 -1.55
N ASN A 125 19.91 -10.68 -1.84
CA ASN A 125 19.19 -9.49 -1.35
C ASN A 125 17.78 -9.91 -0.88
N PRO A 126 17.61 -10.43 0.35
CA PRO A 126 16.29 -10.75 0.85
C PRO A 126 15.54 -9.46 1.24
N VAL A 127 14.22 -9.45 1.05
CA VAL A 127 13.34 -8.37 1.52
C VAL A 127 12.61 -8.82 2.79
N LEU A 128 12.56 -7.95 3.79
CA LEU A 128 11.68 -8.09 4.95
C LEU A 128 10.39 -7.28 4.71
N VAL A 129 9.24 -7.95 4.68
CA VAL A 129 7.94 -7.27 4.64
C VAL A 129 7.26 -7.40 6.00
N ILE A 130 7.06 -6.26 6.66
CA ILE A 130 6.27 -6.17 7.88
C ILE A 130 4.83 -5.89 7.50
N ILE A 131 3.92 -6.71 8.02
CA ILE A 131 2.48 -6.58 7.79
C ILE A 131 1.78 -6.36 9.11
N ASP A 132 0.99 -5.29 9.16
CA ASP A 132 0.10 -5.06 10.29
C ASP A 132 -1.23 -5.81 10.10
N VAL A 133 -1.51 -6.73 11.02
CA VAL A 133 -2.73 -7.56 10.99
C VAL A 133 -3.93 -6.79 11.55
N GLN A 134 -3.70 -5.76 12.35
CA GLN A 134 -4.75 -4.90 12.90
C GLN A 134 -4.51 -3.46 12.46
N PRO A 135 -4.88 -3.09 11.21
CA PRO A 135 -4.62 -1.76 10.70
C PRO A 135 -5.44 -0.73 11.52
N LYS A 136 -4.75 -0.05 12.44
CA LYS A 136 -5.28 1.11 13.17
C LYS A 136 -5.03 2.40 12.40
N GLU A 137 -4.01 2.39 11.54
CA GLU A 137 -3.57 3.54 10.76
C GLU A 137 -4.18 3.52 9.35
N LEU A 138 -4.50 4.72 8.88
CA LEU A 138 -5.06 4.96 7.56
C LEU A 138 -3.90 4.97 6.55
N GLY A 139 -3.59 3.81 5.97
CA GLY A 139 -2.47 3.65 5.03
C GLY A 139 -2.34 2.22 4.49
N ILE A 140 -1.32 2.01 3.66
CA ILE A 140 -0.96 0.68 3.18
C ILE A 140 -0.39 -0.09 4.39
N PRO A 141 -0.94 -1.25 4.78
CA PRO A 141 -0.52 -1.99 5.98
C PRO A 141 0.81 -2.73 5.81
N THR A 142 1.49 -2.57 4.69
CA THR A 142 2.76 -3.23 4.36
C THR A 142 3.92 -2.25 4.40
N LYS A 143 4.96 -2.59 5.15
CA LYS A 143 6.23 -1.85 5.18
C LYS A 143 7.33 -2.81 4.76
N ALA A 144 8.04 -2.50 3.69
CA ALA A 144 9.15 -3.32 3.23
C ALA A 144 10.49 -2.70 3.63
N TYR A 145 11.44 -3.57 3.94
CA TYR A 145 12.80 -3.21 4.30
C TYR A 145 13.78 -4.15 3.63
N TYR A 146 14.97 -3.65 3.32
CA TYR A 146 16.12 -4.46 2.93
C TYR A 146 17.30 -4.10 3.81
N ALA A 147 18.18 -5.07 4.09
CA ALA A 147 19.36 -4.80 4.88
C ALA A 147 20.45 -4.15 4.03
N VAL A 148 21.02 -3.07 4.55
CA VAL A 148 22.22 -2.42 4.02
C VAL A 148 23.27 -2.42 5.12
N GLU A 149 24.50 -2.75 4.76
CA GLU A 149 25.64 -2.55 5.66
C GLU A 149 26.07 -1.09 5.61
N GLU A 150 25.68 -0.33 6.63
CA GLU A 150 26.14 1.04 6.78
C GLU A 150 27.47 1.06 7.54
N VAL A 151 28.49 1.63 6.89
CA VAL A 151 29.74 1.99 7.54
C VAL A 151 29.55 3.38 8.12
N LYS A 152 29.22 3.45 9.41
CA LYS A 152 29.18 4.73 10.13
C LYS A 152 30.56 5.39 10.07
N GLU A 153 30.60 6.68 9.71
CA GLU A 153 31.85 7.47 9.62
C GLU A 153 32.56 7.66 10.98
N ASN A 154 31.89 7.33 12.09
CA ASN A 154 32.52 7.31 13.42
C ASN A 154 33.45 6.09 13.54
N ALA A 155 34.71 6.31 13.14
CA ALA A 155 35.81 5.36 13.14
C ALA A 155 36.00 4.64 14.50
N THR A 156 35.30 3.51 14.71
CA THR A 156 35.66 2.36 15.58
C THR A 156 34.51 1.36 15.77
N GLN A 157 33.27 1.67 15.39
CA GLN A 157 32.16 0.72 15.54
C GLN A 157 32.04 -0.18 14.31
N LYS A 158 31.91 -1.50 14.56
CA LYS A 158 31.68 -2.54 13.57
C LYS A 158 30.56 -2.11 12.60
N SER A 159 30.70 -2.44 11.32
CA SER A 159 29.63 -2.31 10.32
C SER A 159 28.32 -2.87 10.89
N GLN A 160 27.33 -2.01 11.09
CA GLN A 160 26.02 -2.42 11.56
C GLN A 160 25.13 -2.58 10.33
N GLN A 161 24.47 -3.72 10.21
CA GLN A 161 23.41 -3.90 9.24
C GLN A 161 22.20 -3.08 9.71
N VAL A 162 21.71 -2.20 8.85
CA VAL A 162 20.56 -1.35 9.11
C VAL A 162 19.50 -1.65 8.05
N PHE A 163 18.25 -1.69 8.48
CA PHE A 163 17.11 -1.84 7.58
C PHE A 163 16.73 -0.50 6.97
N VAL A 164 16.82 -0.42 5.64
CA VAL A 164 16.36 0.74 4.89
C VAL A 164 14.97 0.44 4.34
N HIS A 165 14.04 1.39 4.53
CA HIS A 165 12.67 1.26 4.06
C HIS A 165 12.58 1.35 2.53
N VAL A 166 11.84 0.44 1.91
CA VAL A 166 11.54 0.44 0.47
C VAL A 166 10.07 0.78 0.25
N PRO A 167 9.74 1.65 -0.73
CA PRO A 167 8.37 1.89 -1.13
C PRO A 167 7.63 0.59 -1.49
N THR A 168 6.49 0.37 -0.84
CA THR A 168 5.59 -0.75 -1.10
C THR A 168 4.39 -0.31 -1.92
N GLU A 169 3.96 -1.17 -2.83
CA GLU A 169 2.65 -1.06 -3.47
C GLU A 169 1.91 -2.38 -3.42
N ILE A 170 0.59 -2.31 -3.48
CA ILE A 170 -0.26 -3.48 -3.64
C ILE A 170 -0.76 -3.47 -5.08
N ALA A 171 -0.37 -4.47 -5.86
CA ALA A 171 -0.88 -4.67 -7.21
C ALA A 171 -1.44 -6.08 -7.34
N ALA A 172 -2.54 -6.22 -8.07
CA ALA A 172 -3.19 -7.50 -8.32
C ALA A 172 -2.92 -7.94 -9.76
N HIS A 173 -2.86 -9.25 -10.00
CA HIS A 173 -3.00 -9.79 -11.35
C HIS A 173 -4.48 -9.77 -11.79
N GLU A 174 -4.73 -9.80 -13.10
CA GLU A 174 -6.10 -9.76 -13.67
C GLU A 174 -7.06 -10.79 -13.05
N VAL A 175 -6.56 -12.01 -12.78
CA VAL A 175 -7.37 -13.06 -12.13
C VAL A 175 -7.67 -12.74 -10.66
N GLU A 176 -6.71 -12.14 -9.95
CA GLU A 176 -6.88 -11.73 -8.55
C GLU A 176 -7.79 -10.50 -8.44
N GLU A 177 -7.70 -9.57 -9.38
CA GLU A 177 -8.50 -8.35 -9.42
C GLU A 177 -9.99 -8.68 -9.47
N ILE A 178 -10.39 -9.61 -10.34
CA ILE A 178 -11.78 -10.09 -10.43
C ILE A 178 -12.25 -10.69 -9.10
N GLY A 179 -11.39 -11.48 -8.43
CA GLY A 179 -11.70 -12.09 -7.14
C GLY A 179 -11.87 -11.05 -6.02
N VAL A 180 -10.95 -10.09 -5.94
CA VAL A 180 -11.00 -9.00 -4.95
C VAL A 180 -12.20 -8.09 -5.22
N GLU A 181 -12.48 -7.75 -6.47
CA GLU A 181 -13.65 -6.94 -6.85
C GLU A 181 -14.95 -7.64 -6.46
N HIS A 182 -15.06 -8.94 -6.70
CA HIS A 182 -16.22 -9.72 -6.30
C HIS A 182 -16.45 -9.68 -4.78
N LEU A 183 -15.38 -9.85 -3.99
CA LEU A 183 -15.46 -9.79 -2.53
C LEU A 183 -15.80 -8.39 -2.01
N LEU A 184 -15.45 -7.34 -2.75
CA LEU A 184 -15.69 -5.95 -2.37
C LEU A 184 -17.01 -5.38 -2.89
N ARG A 185 -17.83 -6.17 -3.60
CA ARG A 185 -19.12 -5.69 -4.16
C ARG A 185 -20.07 -5.14 -3.09
N ASP A 186 -20.04 -5.72 -1.89
CA ASP A 186 -20.90 -5.31 -0.78
C ASP A 186 -20.37 -4.08 -0.02
N VAL A 187 -19.10 -3.71 -0.23
CA VAL A 187 -18.41 -2.62 0.47
C VAL A 187 -18.15 -1.41 -0.43
N LYS A 188 -17.89 -1.64 -1.72
CA LYS A 188 -17.70 -0.59 -2.72
C LYS A 188 -19.05 -0.16 -3.28
N ASP A 189 -19.54 0.98 -2.82
CA ASP A 189 -20.61 1.70 -3.51
C ASP A 189 -20.11 2.22 -4.86
N THR A 190 -20.41 1.49 -5.94
CA THR A 190 -20.13 1.93 -7.33
C THR A 190 -20.90 3.20 -7.72
N THR A 191 -21.81 3.65 -6.86
CA THR A 191 -22.63 4.87 -7.01
C THR A 191 -21.90 6.13 -6.53
N ILE A 192 -20.73 6.00 -5.87
CA ILE A 192 -19.97 7.15 -5.39
C ILE A 192 -19.48 7.97 -6.59
N SER A 193 -19.93 9.23 -6.62
CA SER A 193 -19.50 10.22 -7.63
C SER A 193 -17.97 10.40 -7.58
N THR A 194 -17.36 10.59 -8.75
CA THR A 194 -15.90 10.85 -8.90
C THR A 194 -15.41 11.96 -7.97
N LEU A 195 -16.20 13.02 -7.75
CA LEU A 195 -15.87 14.10 -6.83
C LEU A 195 -15.78 13.66 -5.37
N ALA A 196 -16.70 12.80 -4.93
CA ALA A 196 -16.68 12.30 -3.56
C ALA A 196 -15.44 11.43 -3.31
N THR A 197 -15.03 10.63 -4.30
CA THR A 197 -13.77 9.86 -4.27
C THR A 197 -12.54 10.76 -4.20
N GLU A 198 -12.50 11.86 -4.98
CA GLU A 198 -11.39 12.81 -4.91
C GLU A 198 -11.32 13.52 -3.54
N VAL A 199 -12.46 13.97 -3.01
CA VAL A 199 -12.52 14.65 -1.70
C VAL A 199 -12.08 13.71 -0.58
N THR A 200 -12.56 12.46 -0.60
CA THR A 200 -12.15 11.44 0.38
C THR A 200 -10.67 11.10 0.25
N ALA A 201 -10.11 11.03 -0.95
CA ALA A 201 -8.67 10.85 -1.16
C ALA A 201 -7.85 12.02 -0.57
N LYS A 202 -8.28 13.27 -0.77
CA LYS A 202 -7.61 14.44 -0.17
C LYS A 202 -7.69 14.45 1.35
N LEU A 203 -8.85 14.09 1.92
CA LEU A 203 -9.05 14.00 3.37
C LEU A 203 -8.17 12.90 3.97
N THR A 204 -8.08 11.75 3.31
CA THR A 204 -7.19 10.64 3.70
C THR A 204 -5.72 11.06 3.65
N ALA A 205 -5.29 11.76 2.60
CA ALA A 205 -3.93 12.28 2.50
C ALA A 205 -3.59 13.27 3.63
N LEU A 206 -4.53 14.16 3.99
CA LEU A 206 -4.34 15.10 5.09
C LEU A 206 -4.24 14.40 6.45
N LYS A 207 -5.07 13.37 6.70
CA LYS A 207 -4.96 12.52 7.89
C LYS A 207 -3.63 11.79 7.96
N GLY A 208 -3.13 11.30 6.83
CA GLY A 208 -1.81 10.68 6.74
C GLY A 208 -0.69 11.66 7.09
N LEU A 209 -0.76 12.91 6.59
CA LEU A 209 0.20 13.95 6.93
C LEU A 209 0.18 14.30 8.42
N ASP A 210 -1.00 14.45 9.02
CA ASP A 210 -1.16 14.70 10.47
C ASP A 210 -0.54 13.57 11.30
N ALA A 211 -0.77 12.31 10.93
CA ALA A 211 -0.16 11.15 11.59
C ALA A 211 1.37 11.19 11.52
N ARG A 212 1.96 11.46 10.34
CA ARG A 212 3.42 11.58 10.17
C ARG A 212 4.02 12.74 10.98
N LEU A 213 3.36 13.89 11.01
CA LEU A 213 3.81 15.03 11.82
C LEU A 213 3.76 14.71 13.33
N ARG A 214 2.77 13.95 13.79
CA ARG A 214 2.70 13.46 15.18
C ARG A 214 3.81 12.47 15.50
N GLU A 215 4.16 11.57 14.57
CA GLU A 215 5.30 10.66 14.73
C GLU A 215 6.62 11.43 14.88
N ILE A 216 6.86 12.42 14.02
CA ILE A 216 8.05 13.28 14.09
C ILE A 216 8.12 14.01 15.43
N ARG A 217 6.99 14.58 15.87
CA ARG A 217 6.92 15.23 17.19
C ARG A 217 7.25 14.25 18.32
N THR A 218 6.67 13.06 18.30
CA THR A 218 6.89 12.03 19.32
C THR A 218 8.37 11.62 19.37
N TYR A 219 9.03 11.49 18.21
CA TYR A 219 10.46 11.24 18.13
C TYR A 219 11.27 12.37 18.78
N LEU A 220 10.98 13.62 18.45
CA LEU A 220 11.68 14.78 19.03
C LEU A 220 11.46 14.87 20.55
N ASP A 221 10.24 14.62 21.03
CA ASP A 221 9.92 14.59 22.46
C ASP A 221 10.77 13.51 23.18
N LEU A 222 10.91 12.32 22.59
CA LEU A 222 11.75 11.24 23.14
C LEU A 222 13.24 11.56 23.15
N VAL A 223 13.73 12.33 22.18
CA VAL A 223 15.13 12.80 22.13
C VAL A 223 15.37 13.88 23.19
N ILE A 224 14.42 14.79 23.40
CA ILE A 224 14.49 15.81 24.45
C ILE A 224 14.47 15.16 25.85
N GLU A 225 13.66 14.12 26.04
CA GLU A 225 13.63 13.32 27.27
C GLU A 225 14.90 12.47 27.49
N GLY A 226 15.79 12.37 26.50
CA GLY A 226 17.04 11.61 26.58
C GLY A 226 16.87 10.09 26.53
N LYS A 227 15.69 9.57 26.14
CA LYS A 227 15.42 8.12 26.05
C LYS A 227 16.02 7.48 24.81
N LEU A 228 16.18 8.24 23.72
CA LEU A 228 16.83 7.79 22.49
C LEU A 228 18.07 8.63 22.18
N PRO A 229 19.15 8.02 21.63
CA PRO A 229 20.30 8.76 21.16
C PRO A 229 19.93 9.65 19.96
N LEU A 230 20.55 10.83 19.91
CA LEU A 230 20.38 11.78 18.81
C LEU A 230 20.93 11.20 17.51
N ASN A 231 20.07 11.04 16.50
CA ASN A 231 20.53 10.74 15.14
C ASN A 231 20.63 12.05 14.34
N HIS A 232 21.86 12.42 13.98
CA HIS A 232 22.15 13.67 13.27
C HIS A 232 21.59 13.66 11.85
N GLU A 233 21.53 12.51 11.17
CA GLU A 233 20.98 12.40 9.81
C GLU A 233 19.50 12.78 9.75
N ILE A 234 18.72 12.30 10.73
CA ILE A 234 17.30 12.63 10.85
C ILE A 234 17.12 14.14 11.08
N LEU A 235 17.98 14.76 11.88
CA LEU A 235 17.94 16.21 12.08
C LEU A 235 18.27 16.99 10.81
N TYR A 236 19.27 16.55 10.03
CA TYR A 236 19.61 17.19 8.77
C TYR A 236 18.43 17.13 7.79
N HIS A 237 17.82 15.95 7.62
CA HIS A 237 16.63 15.82 6.79
C HIS A 237 15.46 16.69 7.28
N LEU A 238 15.25 16.77 8.59
CA LEU A 238 14.20 17.59 9.17
C LEU A 238 14.48 19.08 8.96
N GLN A 239 15.74 19.51 9.06
CA GLN A 239 16.16 20.87 8.73
C GLN A 239 15.95 21.19 7.24
N ASP A 240 16.28 20.26 6.35
CA ASP A 240 16.02 20.41 4.91
C ASP A 240 14.53 20.55 4.62
N VAL A 241 13.67 19.78 5.31
CA VAL A 241 12.20 19.94 5.18
C VAL A 241 11.77 21.36 5.56
N PHE A 242 12.29 21.93 6.65
CA PHE A 242 11.97 23.31 7.03
C PHE A 242 12.53 24.35 6.05
N ASN A 243 13.71 24.12 5.49
CA ASN A 243 14.31 25.01 4.50
C ASN A 243 13.58 24.97 3.15
N LEU A 244 12.99 23.83 2.80
CA LEU A 244 12.22 23.63 1.58
C LEU A 244 10.77 24.14 1.70
N LEU A 245 10.31 24.55 2.90
CA LEU A 245 8.99 25.13 3.06
C LEU A 245 8.90 26.42 2.24
N PRO A 246 8.03 26.48 1.22
CA PRO A 246 7.95 27.63 0.35
C PRO A 246 7.40 28.83 1.13
N ASN A 247 8.00 29.99 0.94
CA ASN A 247 7.43 31.23 1.46
C ASN A 247 6.15 31.56 0.68
N LEU A 248 4.99 31.36 1.31
CA LEU A 248 3.69 31.53 0.68
C LEU A 248 3.30 33.01 0.48
N ASN A 249 4.01 33.95 1.10
CA ASN A 249 3.67 35.37 1.09
C ASN A 249 4.35 36.16 -0.06
N VAL A 250 4.74 35.48 -1.13
CA VAL A 250 5.32 36.13 -2.31
C VAL A 250 4.19 36.65 -3.20
N ASN A 251 4.20 37.95 -3.49
CA ASN A 251 3.16 38.60 -4.31
C ASN A 251 2.94 37.92 -5.68
N GLU A 252 3.99 37.36 -6.27
CA GLU A 252 3.92 36.60 -7.51
C GLU A 252 3.08 35.31 -7.35
N LEU A 253 3.26 34.58 -6.25
CA LEU A 253 2.50 33.36 -5.97
C LEU A 253 1.02 33.69 -5.70
N VAL A 254 0.74 34.75 -4.95
CA VAL A 254 -0.64 35.22 -4.71
C VAL A 254 -1.34 35.58 -6.02
N LYS A 255 -0.64 36.30 -6.92
CA LYS A 255 -1.14 36.63 -8.25
C LYS A 255 -1.37 35.36 -9.09
N ALA A 256 -0.43 34.42 -9.06
CA ALA A 256 -0.56 33.16 -9.77
C ALA A 256 -1.77 32.33 -9.28
N PHE A 257 -2.00 32.27 -7.97
CA PHE A 257 -3.18 31.62 -7.41
C PHE A 257 -4.47 32.32 -7.86
N ALA A 258 -4.53 33.65 -7.82
CA ALA A 258 -5.72 34.39 -8.27
C ALA A 258 -6.03 34.14 -9.75
N VAL A 259 -5.02 34.15 -10.62
CA VAL A 259 -5.17 33.81 -12.04
C VAL A 259 -5.69 32.38 -12.19
N LYS A 260 -5.09 31.41 -11.49
CA LYS A 260 -5.49 30.01 -11.60
C LYS A 260 -6.91 29.76 -11.08
N THR A 261 -7.33 30.44 -10.01
CA THR A 261 -8.69 30.38 -9.49
C THR A 261 -9.69 30.96 -10.49
N ASN A 262 -9.34 32.08 -11.14
CA ASN A 262 -10.19 32.69 -12.16
C ASN A 262 -10.38 31.74 -13.37
N ASP A 263 -9.29 31.14 -13.86
CA ASP A 263 -9.35 30.16 -14.95
C ASP A 263 -10.22 28.95 -14.59
N MET A 264 -10.06 28.42 -13.37
CA MET A 264 -10.88 27.30 -12.89
C MET A 264 -12.36 27.69 -12.78
N MET A 265 -12.66 28.89 -12.29
CA MET A 265 -14.03 29.38 -12.15
C MET A 265 -14.70 29.54 -13.53
N LEU A 266 -13.97 29.97 -14.54
CA LEU A 266 -14.46 30.04 -15.91
C LEU A 266 -14.84 28.65 -16.45
N VAL A 267 -14.00 27.63 -16.21
CA VAL A 267 -14.30 26.25 -16.60
C VAL A 267 -15.53 25.71 -15.88
N ILE A 268 -15.67 25.98 -14.58
CA ILE A 268 -16.85 25.61 -13.79
C ILE A 268 -18.11 26.28 -14.35
N TYR A 269 -18.03 27.57 -14.69
CA TYR A 269 -19.15 28.31 -15.25
C TYR A 269 -19.59 27.73 -16.60
N LEU A 270 -18.66 27.50 -17.52
CA LEU A 270 -18.96 26.89 -18.82
C LEU A 270 -19.57 25.48 -18.67
N SER A 271 -19.02 24.67 -17.77
CA SER A 271 -19.54 23.32 -17.47
C SER A 271 -20.98 23.37 -16.93
N SER A 272 -21.29 24.36 -16.09
CA SER A 272 -22.63 24.56 -15.54
C SER A 272 -23.64 24.95 -16.63
N LEU A 273 -23.24 25.82 -17.57
CA LEU A 273 -24.07 26.27 -18.67
C LEU A 273 -24.38 25.11 -19.62
N ILE A 274 -23.37 24.32 -19.99
CA ILE A 274 -23.54 23.09 -20.79
C ILE A 274 -24.50 22.13 -20.08
N ARG A 275 -24.35 21.93 -18.77
CA ARG A 275 -25.24 21.06 -17.99
C ARG A 275 -26.69 21.56 -18.00
N SER A 276 -26.92 22.86 -17.88
CA SER A 276 -28.26 23.46 -17.98
C SER A 276 -28.89 23.26 -19.36
N VAL A 277 -28.11 23.44 -20.44
CA VAL A 277 -28.59 23.22 -21.81
C VAL A 277 -28.93 21.75 -22.06
N ILE A 278 -28.08 20.82 -21.61
CA ILE A 278 -28.34 19.37 -21.73
C ILE A 278 -29.60 19.00 -20.95
N ALA A 279 -29.73 19.46 -19.69
CA ALA A 279 -30.90 19.19 -18.87
C ALA A 279 -32.20 19.72 -19.50
N LEU A 280 -32.15 20.93 -20.09
CA LEU A 280 -33.29 21.49 -20.81
C LEU A 280 -33.64 20.66 -22.05
N HIS A 281 -32.64 20.26 -22.85
CA HIS A 281 -32.86 19.44 -24.04
C HIS A 281 -33.44 18.06 -23.67
N SER A 282 -32.91 17.42 -22.63
CA SER A 282 -33.45 16.16 -22.10
C SER A 282 -34.89 16.32 -21.59
N LEU A 283 -35.21 17.43 -20.91
CA LEU A 283 -36.56 17.70 -20.43
C LEU A 283 -37.56 17.90 -21.59
N ILE A 284 -37.15 18.63 -22.63
CA ILE A 284 -37.97 18.83 -23.83
C ILE A 284 -38.24 17.49 -24.51
N ASN A 285 -37.20 16.68 -24.75
CA ASN A 285 -37.35 15.37 -25.39
C ASN A 285 -38.23 14.43 -24.57
N ASN A 286 -38.05 14.39 -23.25
CA ASN A 286 -38.85 13.56 -22.36
C ASN A 286 -40.33 14.00 -22.38
N LYS A 287 -40.61 15.30 -22.36
CA LYS A 287 -41.98 15.82 -22.45
C LYS A 287 -42.63 15.52 -23.81
N LEU A 288 -41.85 15.56 -24.89
CA LEU A 288 -42.34 15.25 -26.24
C LEU A 288 -42.70 13.76 -26.36
N LEU A 289 -41.82 12.87 -25.90
CA LEU A 289 -42.07 11.43 -25.82
C LEU A 289 -43.29 11.09 -24.95
N ASN A 290 -43.43 11.70 -23.76
CA ASN A 290 -44.59 11.45 -22.90
C ASN A 290 -45.89 11.90 -23.56
N LYS A 291 -45.88 13.03 -24.28
CA LYS A 291 -47.05 13.53 -25.01
C LYS A 291 -47.43 12.62 -26.19
N GLU A 292 -46.45 12.01 -26.86
CA GLU A 292 -46.70 11.01 -27.90
C GLU A 292 -47.26 9.72 -27.30
N HIS A 293 -46.75 9.29 -26.14
CA HIS A 293 -47.28 8.15 -25.39
C HIS A 293 -48.72 8.36 -24.91
N GLU A 294 -49.06 9.52 -24.32
CA GLU A 294 -50.44 9.85 -23.93
C GLU A 294 -51.39 9.79 -25.13
N LYS A 295 -51.00 10.39 -26.26
CA LYS A 295 -51.79 10.32 -27.49
C LYS A 295 -51.98 8.89 -28.01
N ALA A 296 -50.97 8.05 -27.87
CA ALA A 296 -51.06 6.65 -28.26
C ALA A 296 -51.97 5.83 -27.33
N GLU A 297 -51.97 6.12 -26.02
CA GLU A 297 -52.90 5.48 -25.07
C GLU A 297 -54.34 5.93 -25.25
N ASP A 298 -54.59 7.23 -25.46
CA ASP A 298 -55.94 7.74 -25.79
C ASP A 298 -56.48 7.16 -27.10
N SER A 299 -55.60 6.68 -27.99
CA SER A 299 -55.99 6.02 -29.24
C SER A 299 -56.24 4.51 -29.12
N LYS A 300 -55.98 3.88 -27.96
CA LYS A 300 -56.33 2.47 -27.72
C LYS A 300 -57.83 2.36 -27.41
N PRO A 301 -58.58 1.50 -28.12
CA PRO A 301 -60.01 1.38 -27.93
C PRO A 301 -60.31 0.81 -26.53
N VAL A 302 -61.24 1.46 -25.82
CA VAL A 302 -61.80 0.98 -24.55
C VAL A 302 -62.61 -0.29 -24.85
N ASP A 303 -62.15 -1.45 -24.38
CA ASP A 303 -62.96 -2.67 -24.38
C ASP A 303 -64.14 -2.48 -23.40
N ILE A 304 -65.31 -2.14 -23.94
CA ILE A 304 -66.56 -2.06 -23.18
C ILE A 304 -67.04 -3.49 -22.93
N PRO A 305 -67.21 -3.96 -21.67
CA PRO A 305 -67.84 -5.24 -21.41
C PRO A 305 -69.29 -5.15 -21.85
N LEU A 306 -69.68 -5.94 -22.85
CA LEU A 306 -71.07 -6.11 -23.26
C LEU A 306 -71.88 -6.64 -22.07
N ILE A 307 -72.66 -5.77 -21.44
CA ILE A 307 -73.71 -6.16 -20.50
C ILE A 307 -74.81 -6.82 -21.33
N THR A 308 -74.87 -8.15 -21.30
CA THR A 308 -76.00 -8.93 -21.80
C THR A 308 -77.16 -8.78 -20.82
N GLU A 309 -78.17 -7.97 -21.17
CA GLU A 309 -79.47 -7.98 -20.52
C GLU A 309 -80.46 -8.84 -21.32
N SER A 310 -80.96 -9.88 -20.62
CA SER A 310 -82.24 -10.63 -20.74
C SER A 310 -82.67 -11.19 -22.10
#